data_AF-A0A1E5VQM9-F1
#
_entry.id   AF-A0A1E5VQM9-F1
#
_cell.length_a   1.000
_cell.length_b   1.000
_cell.length_c   1.000
_cell.angle_alpha   90.00
_cell.angle_beta   90.00
_cell.angle_gamma   90.00
#
_symmetry.space_group_name_H-M   'P 1'
#
loop_
_entity.id
_entity.type
_entity.pdbx_description
1 polymer ?
#
loop_
_entity_poly.entity_id
_entity_poly.type
_entity_poly.pdbx_seq_one_letter_code
_entity_poly.pdbx_strand_id
1 'polypeptide(L)' 'LGLLEWWQKELAELPRKTRRTKAALLMYSAWNIWKERNRRIFEHRHLTAVQVEQEIKTEIMTSKMACGSPELPVVS' A
#
# COMPACT_ATOMS: atom_id res chain seq x y z
N LEU A 1 16.58 0.96 -13.86
CA LEU A 1 16.40 0.84 -12.40
C LEU A 1 15.41 -0.27 -12.14
N GLY A 2 15.87 -1.38 -11.58
CA GLY A 2 14.98 -2.48 -11.19
C GLY A 2 14.01 -2.02 -10.12
N LEU A 3 12.85 -2.70 -10.00
CA LEU A 3 11.84 -2.40 -8.97
C LEU A 3 12.45 -2.38 -7.56
N LEU A 4 13.42 -3.27 -7.32
CA LEU A 4 14.17 -3.36 -6.06
C LEU A 4 15.07 -2.14 -5.82
N GLU A 5 15.81 -1.67 -6.84
CA GLU A 5 16.66 -0.48 -6.71
C GLU A 5 15.83 0.78 -6.47
N TRP A 6 14.72 0.93 -7.20
CA TRP A 6 13.79 2.04 -6.98
C TRP A 6 13.22 1.98 -5.56
N TRP A 7 12.78 0.81 -5.11
CA TRP A 7 12.26 0.61 -3.75
C TRP A 7 13.28 0.98 -2.67
N GLN A 8 14.53 0.53 -2.83
CA GLN A 8 15.60 0.84 -1.89
C GLN A 8 15.92 2.33 -1.88
N LYS A 9 16.01 2.97 -3.04
CA LYS A 9 16.27 4.41 -3.18
C LYS A 9 15.17 5.26 -2.52
N GLU A 10 13.90 4.95 -2.79
CA GLU A 10 12.74 5.68 -2.27
C GLU A 10 12.57 5.61 -0.74
N LEU A 11 13.19 4.61 -0.10
CA LEU A 11 13.13 4.39 1.34
C LEU A 11 14.41 4.80 2.07
N ALA A 12 15.57 4.78 1.40
CA ALA A 12 16.87 5.00 2.03
C ALA A 12 16.99 6.37 2.71
N GLU A 13 16.43 7.42 2.09
CA GLU A 13 16.56 8.81 2.57
C GLU A 13 15.54 9.17 3.68
N LEU A 14 14.64 8.25 4.04
CA LEU A 14 13.56 8.56 4.99
C LEU A 14 13.93 8.24 6.45
N PRO A 15 13.52 9.09 7.42
CA PRO A 15 13.60 8.77 8.84
C PRO A 15 12.92 7.43 9.15
N ARG A 16 13.46 6.67 10.11
CA ARG A 16 13.03 5.29 10.40
C ARG A 16 11.51 5.12 10.53
N LYS A 17 10.83 6.04 11.23
CA LYS A 17 9.37 6.03 11.39
C LYS A 17 8.66 6.23 10.04
N THR A 18 8.98 7.29 9.31
CA THR A 18 8.43 7.61 7.99
C THR A 18 8.69 6.51 6.96
N ARG A 19 9.88 5.91 7.00
CA ARG A 19 10.28 4.78 6.16
C ARG A 19 9.40 3.56 6.39
N ARG A 20 9.14 3.20 7.66
CA ARG A 20 8.26 2.08 8.02
C ARG A 20 6.84 2.33 7.52
N THR A 21 6.33 3.54 7.69
CA THR A 21 4.99 3.90 7.23
C THR A 21 4.88 3.89 5.71
N LYS A 22 5.83 4.48 4.98
CA LYS A 22 5.85 4.46 3.50
C LYS A 22 5.95 3.03 2.97
N ALA A 23 6.80 2.19 3.57
CA ALA A 23 6.92 0.78 3.20
C ALA A 23 5.59 0.03 3.39
N ALA A 24 4.91 0.22 4.52
CA ALA A 24 3.60 -0.39 4.77
C ALA A 24 2.55 0.03 3.73
N LEU A 25 2.46 1.33 3.42
CA LEU A 25 1.55 1.85 2.38
C LEU A 25 1.83 1.19 1.02
N LEU A 26 3.10 1.10 0.62
CA LEU A 26 3.48 0.48 -0.64
C LEU A 26 3.16 -1.03 -0.66
N MET A 27 3.35 -1.73 0.45
CA MET A 27 3.00 -3.15 0.59
C MET A 27 1.50 -3.38 0.42
N TYR A 28 0.65 -2.61 1.13
CA TYR A 28 -0.80 -2.73 1.02
C TYR A 28 -1.30 -2.36 -0.38
N SER A 29 -0.70 -1.37 -1.03
CA SER A 29 -1.01 -1.01 -2.41
C SER A 29 -0.67 -2.13 -3.38
N ALA A 30 0.55 -2.66 -3.34
CA ALA A 30 0.98 -3.74 -4.23
C ALA A 30 0.13 -5.01 -4.03
N TRP A 31 -0.19 -5.33 -2.78
CA TRP A 31 -1.07 -6.45 -2.44
C TRP A 31 -2.47 -6.30 -3.04
N ASN A 32 -3.10 -5.13 -2.91
CA ASN A 32 -4.44 -4.91 -3.46
C ASN A 32 -4.47 -4.88 -4.99
N ILE A 33 -3.43 -4.35 -5.64
CA ILE A 33 -3.29 -4.42 -7.10
C ILE A 33 -3.21 -5.88 -7.55
N TRP A 34 -2.44 -6.71 -6.83
CA TRP A 34 -2.37 -8.14 -7.11
C TRP A 34 -3.71 -8.85 -6.89
N LYS A 35 -4.42 -8.55 -5.79
CA LYS A 35 -5.78 -9.06 -5.55
C LYS A 35 -6.75 -8.68 -6.68
N GLU A 36 -6.71 -7.44 -7.15
CA GLU A 36 -7.55 -6.98 -8.27
C GLU A 36 -7.22 -7.73 -9.56
N ARG A 37 -5.93 -7.94 -9.87
CA ARG A 37 -5.54 -8.76 -11.03
C ARG A 37 -6.11 -10.18 -10.92
N ASN A 38 -6.02 -10.79 -9.75
CA ASN A 38 -6.58 -12.13 -9.52
C ASN A 38 -8.10 -12.15 -9.67
N ARG A 39 -8.79 -11.15 -9.12
CA ARG A 39 -10.24 -10.98 -9.27
C ARG A 39 -10.65 -10.93 -10.74
N ARG A 40 -9.90 -10.18 -11.57
CA ARG A 40 -10.16 -10.12 -13.02
C ARG A 40 -10.01 -11.47 -13.71
N ILE A 41 -8.99 -12.23 -13.33
CA ILE A 41 -8.67 -13.51 -13.97
C ILE A 41 -9.62 -14.62 -13.51
N PHE A 42 -9.85 -14.75 -12.20
CA PHE A 42 -10.54 -15.89 -11.61
C PHE A 42 -12.03 -15.66 -11.39
N GLU A 43 -12.46 -14.41 -11.17
CA GLU A 43 -13.87 -14.07 -10.94
C GLU A 43 -14.52 -13.38 -12.14
N HIS A 44 -13.75 -13.04 -13.17
CA HIS A 44 -14.18 -12.23 -14.32
C HIS A 44 -14.83 -10.89 -13.92
N ARG A 45 -14.45 -10.37 -12.74
CA ARG A 45 -14.91 -9.08 -12.21
C ARG A 45 -13.77 -8.08 -12.19
N HIS A 46 -14.08 -6.82 -12.45
CA HIS A 46 -13.11 -5.73 -12.38
C HIS A 46 -13.65 -4.60 -11.51
N LEU A 47 -12.75 -3.97 -10.78
CA LEU A 47 -12.98 -2.73 -10.08
C LEU A 47 -12.37 -1.57 -10.88
N THR A 48 -12.94 -0.39 -10.72
CA THR A 48 -12.32 0.85 -11.19
C THR A 48 -11.09 1.19 -10.34
N ALA A 49 -10.20 2.04 -10.84
CA ALA A 49 -9.03 2.48 -10.07
C ALA A 49 -9.42 3.11 -8.72
N VAL A 50 -10.52 3.88 -8.69
CA VAL A 50 -11.06 4.50 -7.47
C VAL A 50 -11.54 3.45 -6.47
N GLN A 51 -12.19 2.39 -6.94
CA GLN A 51 -12.62 1.28 -6.08
C GLN A 51 -11.43 0.51 -5.50
N VAL A 52 -10.38 0.26 -6.31
CA VAL A 52 -9.14 -0.38 -5.81
C VAL A 52 -8.45 0.50 -4.78
N GLU A 53 -8.40 1.82 -5.00
CA GLU A 53 -7.88 2.77 -4.01
C GLU A 53 -8.67 2.72 -2.70
N GLN A 54 -10.00 2.62 -2.77
CA GLN A 54 -10.85 2.51 -1.60
C GLN A 54 -10.60 1.21 -0.82
N GLU A 55 -10.38 0.09 -1.51
CA GLU A 55 -9.97 -1.18 -0.89
C GLU A 55 -8.63 -1.05 -0.16
N ILE A 56 -7.64 -0.41 -0.79
CA ILE A 56 -6.33 -0.13 -0.16
C ILE A 56 -6.50 0.68 1.12
N LYS A 57 -7.25 1.79 1.06
CA LYS A 57 -7.54 2.64 2.22
C LYS A 57 -8.24 1.84 3.32
N THR A 58 -9.22 1.03 2.96
CA THR A 58 -9.99 0.20 3.90
C THR A 58 -9.11 -0.83 4.61
N GLU A 59 -8.20 -1.48 3.88
CA GLU A 59 -7.28 -2.47 4.46
C GLU A 59 -6.25 -1.81 5.38
N ILE A 60 -5.70 -0.65 5.00
CA ILE A 60 -4.80 0.14 5.86
C ILE A 60 -5.52 0.57 7.14
N MET A 61 -6.76 1.08 7.05
CA MET A 61 -7.54 1.48 8.22
C MET A 61 -7.86 0.28 9.12
N THR A 62 -8.22 -0.86 8.54
CA THR A 62 -8.44 -2.11 9.28
C THR A 62 -7.19 -2.54 10.04
N SER A 63 -6.03 -2.54 9.38
CA SER A 63 -4.74 -2.84 10.01
C SER A 63 -4.41 -1.88 11.15
N LYS A 64 -4.66 -0.58 10.95
CA LYS A 64 -4.48 0.46 11.97
C LYS A 64 -5.35 0.21 13.21
N MET A 65 -6.60 -0.21 13.02
CA MET A 65 -7.54 -0.51 14.12
C MET A 65 -7.15 -1.79 14.87
N ALA A 66 -6.72 -2.83 14.16
CA ALA A 66 -6.39 -4.12 14.75
C ALA A 66 -5.03 -4.13 15.46
N CYS A 67 -4.01 -3.50 14.86
CA CYS A 67 -2.61 -3.61 15.28
C CYS A 67 -2.01 -2.30 15.83
N GLY A 68 -2.77 -1.21 15.85
CA GLY A 68 -2.26 0.13 16.14
C GLY A 68 -1.60 0.79 14.92
N SER A 69 -1.35 2.10 15.02
CA SER A 69 -0.92 2.91 13.87
C SER A 69 0.60 2.88 13.66
N PRO A 70 1.09 2.72 12.43
CA PRO A 70 2.28 3.44 11.99
C PRO A 70 1.92 4.93 11.99
N GLU A 71 2.65 5.77 12.73
CA GLU A 71 2.46 7.23 12.65
C GLU A 71 2.64 7.67 11.19
N LEU A 72 1.54 8.11 10.57
CA LEU A 72 1.57 8.78 9.28
C LEU A 72 2.02 10.22 9.55
N PRO A 73 3.09 10.72 8.90
CA PRO A 73 3.35 12.15 8.94
C PRO A 73 2.13 12.83 8.35
N VAL A 74 1.46 13.66 9.16
CA VAL A 74 0.47 14.60 8.65
C VAL A 74 1.25 15.55 7.76
N VAL A 75 1.07 15.43 6.45
CA VAL A 75 1.55 16.47 5.52
C VAL A 75 0.77 17.72 5.88
N SER A 76 1.47 18.68 6.47
CA SER A 76 0.98 20.04 6.74
C SER A 76 1.28 20.91 5.53
#